data_AF-A7T713-F1
#
_entry.id   AF-A7T713-F1
#
_cell.length_a   1.000
_cell.length_b   1.000
_cell.length_c   1.000
_cell.angle_alpha   90.00
_cell.angle_beta   90.00
_cell.angle_gamma   90.00
#
_symmetry.space_group_name_H-M   'P 1'
#
loop_
_entity.id
_entity.type
_entity.pdbx_description
1 polymer ?
#
loop_
_entity_poly.entity_id
_entity_poly.type
_entity_poly.pdbx_seq_one_letter_code
_entity_poly.pdbx_strand_id
1 'polypeptide(L)' 'CGQQCYIIKIHGNYTCGCNPGFQLAPDKHRCTDINECQGPNKCSHGCNNTLGSYSCTCNKGFELGPDNHSCQGEDNITYC' A
#
# COMPACT_ATOMS: atom_id res chain seq x y z
N CYS A 1 18.70 10.89 -5.66
CA CYS A 1 17.60 9.93 -5.44
C CYS A 1 16.50 10.61 -4.65
N GLY A 2 15.23 10.29 -4.91
CA GLY A 2 14.08 10.90 -4.24
C GLY A 2 13.80 10.38 -2.83
N GLN A 3 14.26 9.16 -2.50
CA GLN A 3 14.12 8.58 -1.16
C GLN A 3 15.43 7.96 -0.66
N GLN A 4 15.81 6.78 -1.14
CA GLN A 4 16.99 6.07 -0.66
C GLN A 4 18.12 6.09 -1.70
N CYS A 5 19.37 6.13 -1.24
CA CYS A 5 20.57 6.11 -2.07
C CYS A 5 21.54 5.08 -1.51
N TYR A 6 21.99 4.14 -2.35
CA TYR A 6 22.90 3.08 -1.97
C TYR A 6 24.18 3.16 -2.80
N ILE A 7 25.33 3.15 -2.14
CA ILE A 7 26.64 3.08 -2.81
C ILE A 7 26.93 1.61 -3.16
N ILE A 8 27.18 1.31 -4.44
CA ILE A 8 27.69 -0.01 -4.82
C ILE A 8 29.20 -0.04 -4.57
N LYS A 9 29.60 -0.86 -3.57
CA LYS A 9 30.93 -0.89 -2.92
C LYS A 9 32.14 -1.03 -3.86
N ILE A 10 31.94 -1.44 -5.11
CA ILE A 10 33.02 -1.89 -5.99
C ILE A 10 33.29 -0.99 -7.20
N HIS A 11 32.41 -0.03 -7.55
CA HIS A 11 32.53 0.74 -8.79
C HIS A 11 32.40 2.27 -8.63
N GLY A 12 32.28 2.80 -7.41
CA GLY A 12 32.07 4.24 -7.18
C GLY A 12 30.74 4.76 -7.76
N ASN A 13 29.83 3.85 -8.13
CA ASN A 13 28.52 4.15 -8.66
C ASN A 13 27.49 4.07 -7.52
N TYR A 14 26.37 4.78 -7.65
CA TYR A 14 25.30 4.81 -6.68
C TYR A 14 24.00 4.41 -7.36
N THR A 15 23.15 3.68 -6.64
CA THR A 15 21.83 3.31 -7.12
C THR A 15 20.77 3.86 -6.19
N CYS A 16 19.62 4.21 -6.75
CA CYS A 16 18.50 4.72 -5.98
C CYS A 16 17.58 3.59 -5.52
N GLY A 17 17.08 3.70 -4.30
CA GLY A 17 16.04 2.86 -3.72
C GLY A 17 14.81 3.66 -3.35
N CYS A 18 13.73 2.93 -3.14
CA CYS A 18 12.48 3.48 -2.66
C CYS A 18 12.07 2.75 -1.37
N ASN A 19 11.46 3.49 -0.45
CA ASN A 19 10.90 2.92 0.77
C ASN A 19 9.82 1.87 0.42
N PRO A 20 9.51 0.95 1.34
CA PRO A 20 8.37 0.05 1.16
C PRO A 20 7.10 0.83 0.80
N GLY A 21 6.29 0.29 -0.12
CA GLY A 21 5.10 0.98 -0.66
C GLY A 21 5.38 1.95 -1.82
N PHE A 22 6.63 2.08 -2.26
CA PHE A 22 7.00 2.92 -3.40
C PHE A 22 7.76 2.14 -4.48
N GLN A 23 7.52 2.51 -5.74
CA GLN A 23 8.23 1.96 -6.89
C GLN A 23 9.15 3.01 -7.51
N LEU A 24 10.29 2.55 -8.02
CA LEU A 24 11.24 3.41 -8.72
C LEU A 24 10.67 3.78 -10.09
N ALA A 25 10.56 5.08 -10.34
CA ALA A 25 10.07 5.61 -11.60
C ALA A 25 11.03 5.30 -12.77
N PRO A 26 10.59 5.40 -14.03
CA PRO A 26 11.41 5.07 -15.21
C PRO A 26 12.73 5.85 -15.29
N ASP A 27 12.79 7.04 -14.70
CA ASP A 27 14.00 7.88 -14.60
C ASP A 27 15.04 7.33 -13.61
N LYS A 28 14.74 6.26 -12.88
CA LYS A 28 15.59 5.61 -11.86
C LYS A 28 16.00 6.51 -10.70
N HIS A 29 15.38 7.68 -10.53
CA HIS A 29 15.72 8.63 -9.47
C HIS A 29 14.54 8.94 -8.57
N ARG A 30 13.33 9.03 -9.10
CA ARG A 30 12.11 9.34 -8.36
C ARG A 30 11.43 8.07 -7.87
N CYS A 31 10.77 8.18 -6.73
CA CYS A 31 9.94 7.12 -6.17
C CYS A 31 8.49 7.57 -6.24
N THR A 32 7.66 6.77 -6.91
CA THR A 32 6.21 6.99 -6.99
C THR A 32 5.54 6.00 -6.07
N ASP A 33 4.53 6.47 -5.36
CA ASP A 33 3.68 5.63 -4.53
C ASP A 33 3.07 4.48 -5.34
N ILE A 34 3.08 3.26 -4.78
CA ILE A 34 2.43 2.12 -5.41
C ILE A 34 0.98 2.18 -4.98
N ASN A 35 0.07 2.37 -5.93
CA ASN A 35 -1.35 2.32 -5.59
C ASN A 35 -1.82 0.87 -5.43
N GLU A 36 -1.82 0.36 -4.20
CA GLU A 36 -2.21 -1.02 -3.94
C GLU A 36 -3.70 -1.28 -4.18
N CYS A 37 -4.52 -0.21 -4.24
CA CYS A 37 -5.94 -0.30 -4.58
C CYS A 37 -6.22 -0.51 -6.08
N GLN A 38 -5.26 -0.25 -6.95
CA GLN A 38 -5.38 -0.52 -8.40
C GLN A 38 -5.06 -1.99 -8.77
N GLY A 39 -4.60 -2.78 -7.81
CA GLY A 39 -4.33 -4.22 -7.97
C GLY A 39 -5.57 -5.10 -7.82
N PRO A 40 -5.45 -6.42 -8.07
CA PRO A 40 -6.56 -7.36 -7.91
C PRO A 40 -7.00 -7.41 -6.44
N ASN A 41 -8.24 -6.97 -6.19
CA ASN A 41 -9.03 -7.07 -4.94
C ASN A 41 -8.23 -7.38 -3.67
N LYS A 42 -7.44 -6.41 -3.20
CA LYS A 42 -6.66 -6.50 -1.95
C LYS A 42 -7.52 -6.34 -0.69
N CYS A 43 -8.62 -5.60 -0.79
CA CYS A 43 -9.56 -5.35 0.31
C CYS A 43 -10.92 -6.02 0.02
N SER A 44 -11.64 -6.47 1.05
CA SER A 44 -12.99 -7.03 0.88
C SER A 44 -14.04 -6.00 0.46
N HIS A 45 -13.92 -4.75 0.92
CA HIS A 45 -14.89 -3.69 0.66
C HIS A 45 -14.21 -2.48 0.00
N GLY A 46 -13.93 -1.43 0.77
CA GLY A 46 -13.28 -0.21 0.28
C GLY A 46 -11.77 -0.28 0.45
N CYS A 47 -11.04 0.32 -0.50
CA CYS A 47 -9.59 0.52 -0.40
C CYS A 47 -9.28 2.01 -0.48
N ASN A 48 -8.46 2.51 0.43
CA ASN A 48 -7.97 3.87 0.45
C ASN A 48 -6.45 3.88 0.37
N ASN A 49 -5.94 4.43 -0.73
CA ASN A 49 -4.52 4.54 -0.98
C ASN A 49 -3.93 5.72 -0.20
N THR A 50 -2.88 5.48 0.56
CA THR A 50 -2.15 6.50 1.32
C THR A 50 -0.69 6.55 0.84
N LEU A 51 0.06 7.59 1.21
CA LEU A 51 1.47 7.66 0.76
C LEU A 51 2.31 6.62 1.51
N GLY A 52 2.81 5.62 0.78
CA GLY A 52 3.66 4.53 1.26
C GLY A 52 2.92 3.33 1.84
N SER A 53 1.59 3.31 1.77
CA SER A 53 0.73 2.22 2.25
C SER A 53 -0.70 2.40 1.76
N TYR A 54 -1.55 1.43 2.02
CA TYR A 54 -3.00 1.56 1.88
C TYR A 54 -3.70 1.18 3.17
N SER A 55 -4.98 1.55 3.27
CA SER A 55 -5.88 1.08 4.31
C SER A 55 -7.17 0.56 3.69
N CYS A 56 -7.63 -0.58 4.16
CA CYS A 56 -8.93 -1.09 3.78
C CYS A 56 -10.01 -0.53 4.72
N THR A 57 -11.20 -0.31 4.17
CA THR A 57 -12.36 0.19 4.91
C THR A 57 -13.49 -0.80 4.75
N CYS A 58 -14.21 -1.05 5.85
CA CYS A 58 -15.35 -1.95 5.87
C CYS A 58 -16.66 -1.16 5.88
N ASN A 59 -17.69 -1.73 5.27
CA ASN A 59 -19.04 -1.18 5.31
C ASN A 59 -19.58 -1.17 6.75
N LYS A 60 -20.58 -0.33 7.01
CA LYS A 60 -21.23 -0.25 8.33
C LYS A 60 -21.73 -1.63 8.77
N GLY A 61 -21.39 -2.02 10.00
CA GLY A 61 -21.72 -3.35 10.56
C GLY A 61 -20.62 -4.41 10.36
N PHE A 62 -19.54 -4.07 9.66
CA PHE A 62 -18.38 -4.94 9.49
C PHE A 62 -17.13 -4.30 10.07
N GLU A 63 -16.30 -5.10 10.71
CA GLU A 63 -15.02 -4.70 11.29
C GLU A 63 -13.86 -5.20 10.43
N LEU A 64 -12.75 -4.47 10.45
CA LEU A 64 -11.56 -4.88 9.71
C LEU A 64 -10.89 -6.05 10.46
N GLY A 65 -10.69 -7.15 9.75
CA GLY A 65 -10.05 -8.35 10.26
C GLY A 65 -8.56 -8.14 10.58
N PRO A 66 -7.92 -9.10 11.27
CA PRO A 66 -6.52 -9.02 11.70
C PRO A 66 -5.53 -9.00 10.52
N ASP A 67 -5.97 -9.38 9.33
CA ASP A 67 -5.22 -9.32 8.09
C ASP A 67 -5.25 -7.92 7.43
N ASN A 68 -5.96 -6.95 8.01
CA ASN A 68 -6.17 -5.59 7.49
C ASN A 68 -6.78 -5.54 6.07
N HIS A 69 -7.37 -6.64 5.62
CA HIS A 69 -7.93 -6.78 4.27
C HIS A 69 -9.36 -7.31 4.30
N SER A 70 -9.58 -8.35 5.09
CA SER A 70 -10.88 -8.99 5.21
C SER A 70 -11.79 -8.19 6.12
N CYS A 71 -13.06 -8.08 5.77
CA CYS A 71 -14.07 -7.50 6.67
C CYS A 71 -14.83 -8.63 7.36
N GLN A 72 -14.84 -8.62 8.69
CA GLN A 72 -15.49 -9.61 9.55
C GLN A 72 -16.62 -8.93 10.31
N GLY A 73 -17.83 -9.47 10.21
CA GLY A 73 -19.01 -8.94 10.87
C GLY A 73 -20.25 -9.66 10.39
N GLU A 74 -21.22 -9.83 11.28
CA GLU A 74 -22.50 -10.43 10.94
C GLU A 74 -23.46 -9.34 10.44
N ASP A 75 -24.17 -9.64 9.37
CA ASP A 75 -25.31 -8.90 8.82
C ASP A 75 -26.52 -8.79 9.79
N ASN A 76 -26.33 -8.99 11.10
CA ASN A 76 -27.36 -8.85 12.13
C ASN A 76 -27.62 -7.38 12.51
N ILE A 77 -27.79 -6.50 11.52
CA ILE A 77 -28.53 -5.26 11.74
C ILE A 77 -30.01 -5.63 11.66
N THR A 78 -30.55 -6.12 12.78
CA THR A 78 -31.99 -6.09 13.02
C THR A 78 -32.39 -4.61 13.02
N TYR A 79 -33.02 -4.16 11.94
CA TYR A 79 -33.84 -2.95 12.01
C TYR A 79 -34.85 -3.18 13.14
N CYS A 80 -34.80 -2.36 14.18
CA CYS A 80 -35.92 -2.27 15.13
C CYS A 80 -37.21 -1.92 14.38
#